data_AF-A0A2D9VVH4-F1
#
_entry.id   AF-A0A2D9VVH4-F1
#
_cell.length_a   1.000
_cell.length_b   1.000
_cell.length_c   1.000
_cell.angle_alpha   90.00
_cell.angle_beta   90.00
_cell.angle_gamma   90.00
#
_symmetry.space_group_name_H-M   'P 1'
#
loop_
_entity.id
_entity.type
_entity.pdbx_description
1 polymer ?
#
loop_
_entity_poly.entity_id
_entity_poly.type
_entity_poly.pdbx_seq_one_letter_code
_entity_poly.pdbx_strand_id
1 'polypeptide(L)'
;MKKIIILTLLIANIYLILGCNFNQNKEIIAEQRIGELSRIVLINTSSEPSFKFITDLESKSTMPKWAPDKSNFAYISVNNNKKNLWISDSKGTQLEVINYNDREISNFEWAPNSKEIAVEFLENSDEGNIFLYSLSLKSFLPITRPEKNAKLGSWSPDSEWIVYNIDDSIYLSNPKGVNEIFITKGKEPKWSPNGEYLIFNRIENEIQSLWIYKNIDKVVKNTGKNVKDTDYFGEVLHESEKVNISEYAWAYGGNKILYINDHENNKEIYILDVKSKDIERLTNNKVDENNIVWSDKYRSILFISNAHNNSDIYQMKPDGSSQEIILNSKDSFASLDW
;
A
#
# COMPACT_ATOMS: atom_id res chain seq x y z
N MET A 1 55.63 -59.09 -14.36
CA MET A 1 55.99 -57.70 -14.70
C MET A 1 55.31 -57.38 -16.03
N LYS A 2 54.45 -56.40 -16.26
CA LYS A 2 54.00 -55.19 -15.55
C LYS A 2 52.48 -55.03 -15.81
N LYS A 3 51.74 -54.52 -14.82
CA LYS A 3 50.37 -53.99 -15.01
C LYS A 3 50.44 -52.76 -15.92
N ILE A 4 49.55 -52.66 -16.90
CA ILE A 4 49.20 -51.39 -17.55
C ILE A 4 47.70 -51.21 -17.33
N ILE A 5 47.37 -50.34 -16.39
CA ILE A 5 46.01 -49.86 -16.13
C ILE A 5 45.78 -48.75 -17.15
N ILE A 6 44.81 -48.93 -18.05
CA ILE A 6 44.35 -47.86 -18.94
C ILE A 6 43.44 -46.97 -18.10
N LEU A 7 43.95 -45.79 -17.73
CA LEU A 7 43.17 -44.74 -17.08
C LEU A 7 42.55 -43.87 -18.18
N THR A 8 41.29 -44.10 -18.51
CA THR A 8 40.50 -43.19 -19.34
C THR A 8 40.19 -41.94 -18.52
N LEU A 9 40.87 -40.83 -18.84
CA LEU A 9 40.58 -39.51 -18.26
C LEU A 9 39.28 -38.99 -18.89
N LEU A 10 38.15 -39.14 -18.20
CA LEU A 10 36.91 -38.49 -18.57
C LEU A 10 36.97 -37.05 -18.04
N ILE A 11 37.38 -36.09 -18.88
CA ILE A 11 37.24 -34.67 -18.57
C ILE A 11 35.77 -34.32 -18.79
N ALA A 12 34.97 -34.44 -17.74
CA ALA A 12 33.66 -33.82 -17.70
C ALA A 12 33.87 -32.31 -17.60
N ASN A 13 33.61 -31.58 -18.68
CA ASN A 13 33.40 -30.13 -18.63
C ASN A 13 32.14 -29.87 -17.82
N ILE A 14 32.30 -29.76 -16.49
CA ILE A 14 31.28 -29.19 -15.62
C ILE A 14 31.29 -27.69 -15.88
N TYR A 15 30.45 -27.24 -16.81
CA TYR A 15 29.99 -25.87 -16.81
C TYR A 15 29.10 -25.70 -15.59
N LEU A 16 29.71 -25.31 -14.46
CA LEU A 16 29.01 -24.71 -13.33
C LEU A 16 28.54 -23.33 -13.77
N ILE A 17 27.42 -23.29 -14.50
CA ILE A 17 26.62 -22.06 -14.59
C ILE A 17 25.86 -21.98 -13.26
N LEU A 18 26.53 -21.48 -12.22
CA LEU A 18 25.85 -20.84 -11.10
C LEU A 18 25.36 -19.46 -11.58
N GLY A 19 24.50 -19.48 -12.59
CA GLY A 19 23.61 -18.38 -12.87
C GLY A 19 22.39 -18.58 -12.00
N CYS A 20 22.39 -17.98 -10.82
CA CYS A 20 21.16 -17.74 -10.08
C CYS A 20 20.25 -16.89 -10.96
N ASN A 21 19.43 -17.55 -11.79
CA ASN A 21 18.44 -16.90 -12.64
C ASN A 21 17.25 -16.54 -11.74
N PHE A 22 17.42 -15.51 -10.90
CA PHE A 22 16.34 -14.87 -10.16
C PHE A 22 15.60 -13.91 -11.10
N ASN A 23 15.09 -14.43 -12.23
CA ASN A 23 14.03 -13.74 -12.94
C ASN A 23 12.71 -14.17 -12.30
N GLN A 24 12.48 -13.70 -11.07
CA GLN A 24 11.15 -13.81 -10.47
C GLN A 24 10.24 -12.90 -11.28
N ASN A 25 9.19 -13.45 -11.90
CA ASN A 25 8.15 -12.62 -12.51
C ASN A 25 7.62 -11.63 -11.46
N LYS A 26 7.96 -10.36 -11.65
CA LYS A 26 7.44 -9.25 -10.87
C LYS A 26 6.22 -8.74 -11.61
N GLU A 27 5.05 -9.00 -11.05
CA GLU A 27 3.79 -8.48 -11.56
C GLU A 27 3.47 -7.19 -10.81
N ILE A 28 3.52 -6.06 -11.50
CA ILE A 28 3.23 -4.74 -10.93
C ILE A 28 1.98 -4.23 -11.62
N ILE A 29 0.99 -3.81 -10.84
CA ILE A 29 -0.16 -3.08 -11.38
C ILE A 29 0.08 -1.59 -11.21
N ALA A 30 -0.31 -0.82 -12.22
CA ALA A 30 -0.12 0.62 -12.23
C ALA A 30 -1.30 1.32 -12.90
N GLU A 31 -1.56 2.55 -12.47
CA GLU A 31 -2.42 3.48 -13.19
C GLU A 31 -1.58 4.21 -14.23
N GLN A 32 -1.84 3.98 -15.51
CA GLN A 32 -1.27 4.77 -16.59
C GLN A 32 -2.17 5.98 -16.86
N ARG A 33 -1.58 7.18 -16.93
CA ARG A 33 -2.25 8.45 -17.17
C ARG A 33 -1.91 9.00 -18.56
N ILE A 34 -2.96 9.41 -19.29
CA ILE A 34 -2.86 9.97 -20.64
C ILE A 34 -3.77 11.20 -20.70
N GLY A 35 -3.20 12.38 -20.40
CA GLY A 35 -3.99 13.59 -20.17
C GLY A 35 -4.96 13.40 -18.99
N GLU A 36 -6.24 13.63 -19.21
CA GLU A 36 -7.29 13.44 -18.19
C GLU A 36 -7.77 11.98 -18.06
N LEU A 37 -7.38 11.12 -19.01
CA LEU A 37 -7.74 9.70 -19.03
C LEU A 37 -6.76 8.86 -18.22
N SER A 38 -7.22 7.74 -17.69
CA SER A 38 -6.35 6.75 -17.07
C SER A 38 -6.89 5.34 -17.26
N ARG A 39 -5.97 4.36 -17.26
CA ARG A 39 -6.29 2.94 -17.33
C ARG A 39 -5.38 2.13 -16.41
N ILE A 40 -5.80 0.91 -16.11
CA ILE A 40 -4.96 -0.04 -15.37
C ILE A 40 -4.08 -0.82 -16.35
N VAL A 41 -2.80 -0.94 -16.01
CA VAL A 41 -1.83 -1.75 -16.74
C VAL A 41 -1.22 -2.79 -15.81
N LEU A 42 -0.88 -3.94 -16.37
CA LEU A 42 -0.08 -4.96 -15.70
C LEU A 42 1.30 -4.98 -16.34
N ILE A 43 2.32 -4.67 -15.56
CA ILE A 43 3.72 -4.72 -15.93
C ILE A 43 4.27 -6.07 -15.47
N ASN A 44 4.92 -6.79 -16.38
CA ASN A 44 5.64 -8.01 -16.09
C ASN A 44 7.06 -7.88 -16.64
N THR A 45 8.03 -7.78 -15.73
CA THR A 45 9.44 -7.47 -16.05
C THR A 45 10.14 -8.57 -16.84
N SER A 46 9.55 -9.77 -16.90
CA SER A 46 10.13 -10.92 -17.57
C SER A 46 9.48 -11.21 -18.93
N SER A 47 8.45 -10.47 -19.34
CA SER A 47 7.73 -10.71 -20.59
C SER A 47 8.08 -9.71 -21.69
N GLU A 48 7.86 -10.12 -22.95
CA GLU A 48 7.82 -9.23 -24.10
C GLU A 48 6.42 -9.29 -24.75
N PRO A 49 5.65 -8.20 -24.79
CA PRO A 49 5.94 -6.89 -24.20
C PRO A 49 6.01 -6.91 -22.66
N SER A 50 6.71 -5.94 -22.07
CA SER A 50 6.92 -5.83 -20.62
C SER A 50 5.68 -5.35 -19.86
N PHE A 51 4.60 -5.02 -20.56
CA PHE A 51 3.30 -4.71 -19.95
C PHE A 51 2.15 -5.02 -20.91
N LYS A 52 0.95 -5.14 -20.33
CA LYS A 52 -0.32 -5.25 -21.06
C LYS A 52 -1.38 -4.35 -20.45
N PHE A 53 -2.34 -3.94 -21.27
CA PHE A 53 -3.49 -3.16 -20.82
C PHE A 53 -4.53 -4.08 -20.20
N ILE A 54 -4.99 -3.73 -19.01
CA ILE A 54 -6.08 -4.43 -18.32
C ILE A 54 -7.41 -3.77 -18.65
N THR A 55 -7.46 -2.45 -18.58
CA THR A 55 -8.65 -1.67 -18.95
C THR A 55 -8.36 -0.84 -20.21
N ASP A 56 -9.42 -0.49 -20.92
CA ASP A 56 -9.36 0.51 -22.00
C ASP A 56 -9.31 1.94 -21.43
N LEU A 57 -9.46 2.93 -22.32
CA LEU A 57 -9.51 4.36 -22.02
C LEU A 57 -10.92 4.94 -22.16
N GLU A 58 -11.96 4.12 -22.34
CA GLU A 58 -13.34 4.57 -22.44
C GLU A 58 -13.85 5.07 -21.08
N SER A 59 -13.30 4.52 -19.99
CA SER A 59 -13.57 4.94 -18.62
C SER A 59 -12.27 5.17 -17.85
N LYS A 60 -12.26 6.17 -16.97
CA LYS A 60 -11.09 6.48 -16.15
C LYS A 60 -10.94 5.41 -15.07
N SER A 61 -9.83 4.66 -15.07
CA SER A 61 -9.55 3.62 -14.07
C SER A 61 -8.33 4.00 -13.23
N THR A 62 -8.45 3.93 -11.91
CA THR A 62 -7.49 4.50 -10.93
C THR A 62 -7.33 3.63 -9.69
N MET A 63 -6.27 3.89 -8.92
CA MET A 63 -6.02 3.27 -7.60
C MET A 63 -6.09 1.73 -7.61
N PRO A 64 -5.33 1.05 -8.50
CA PRO A 64 -5.29 -0.40 -8.49
C PRO A 64 -4.59 -0.92 -7.22
N LYS A 65 -5.16 -1.93 -6.57
CA LYS A 65 -4.56 -2.63 -5.43
C LYS A 65 -4.79 -4.12 -5.53
N TRP A 66 -3.72 -4.90 -5.43
CA TRP A 66 -3.75 -6.34 -5.32
C TRP A 66 -4.42 -6.78 -4.03
N ALA A 67 -5.21 -7.85 -4.12
CA ALA A 67 -5.50 -8.65 -2.95
C ALA A 67 -4.19 -9.22 -2.38
N PRO A 68 -4.06 -9.39 -1.05
CA PRO A 68 -2.85 -9.93 -0.42
C PRO A 68 -2.36 -11.27 -0.97
N ASP A 69 -3.29 -12.14 -1.40
CA ASP A 69 -2.98 -13.43 -2.03
C ASP A 69 -2.54 -13.34 -3.50
N LYS A 70 -2.56 -12.14 -4.09
CA LYS A 70 -2.24 -11.83 -5.49
C LYS A 70 -3.10 -12.58 -6.52
N SER A 71 -4.25 -13.11 -6.12
CA SER A 71 -5.18 -13.81 -7.04
C SER A 71 -6.00 -12.82 -7.88
N ASN A 72 -6.39 -11.70 -7.28
CA ASN A 72 -7.20 -10.65 -7.86
C ASN A 72 -6.64 -9.29 -7.46
N PHE A 73 -7.03 -8.23 -8.17
CA PHE A 73 -6.86 -6.85 -7.74
C PHE A 73 -8.18 -6.11 -7.88
N ALA A 74 -8.29 -4.99 -7.17
CA ALA A 74 -9.42 -4.08 -7.30
C ALA A 74 -8.94 -2.70 -7.74
N TYR A 75 -9.83 -1.94 -8.36
CA TYR A 75 -9.57 -0.57 -8.82
C TYR A 75 -10.87 0.24 -8.87
N ILE A 76 -10.76 1.56 -8.85
CA ILE A 76 -11.91 2.46 -9.02
C ILE A 76 -12.01 2.84 -10.50
N SER A 77 -13.17 2.58 -11.11
CA SER A 77 -13.50 3.06 -12.46
C SER A 77 -14.59 4.14 -12.40
N VAL A 78 -14.42 5.16 -13.24
CA VAL A 78 -15.35 6.28 -13.38
C VAL A 78 -16.07 6.15 -14.72
N ASN A 79 -17.38 5.91 -14.65
CA ASN A 79 -18.26 5.90 -15.82
C ASN A 79 -19.42 6.88 -15.59
N ASN A 80 -19.69 7.76 -16.56
CA ASN A 80 -20.69 8.83 -16.43
C ASN A 80 -20.57 9.63 -15.13
N ASN A 81 -19.34 10.03 -14.78
CA ASN A 81 -18.97 10.72 -13.53
C ASN A 81 -19.20 9.93 -12.23
N LYS A 82 -19.61 8.66 -12.31
CA LYS A 82 -19.88 7.83 -11.14
C LYS A 82 -18.72 6.88 -10.86
N LYS A 83 -18.18 6.95 -9.63
CA LYS A 83 -17.11 6.04 -9.17
C LYS A 83 -17.67 4.71 -8.68
N ASN A 84 -17.21 3.61 -9.29
CA ASN A 84 -17.55 2.26 -8.87
C ASN A 84 -16.27 1.45 -8.63
N LEU A 85 -16.34 0.49 -7.73
CA LEU A 85 -15.25 -0.43 -7.43
C LEU A 85 -15.39 -1.66 -8.33
N TRP A 86 -14.29 -2.02 -8.97
CA TRP A 86 -14.18 -3.18 -9.84
C TRP A 86 -13.15 -4.14 -9.28
N ILE A 87 -13.45 -5.44 -9.32
CA ILE A 87 -12.49 -6.51 -9.06
C ILE A 87 -12.14 -7.17 -10.39
N SER A 88 -10.88 -7.52 -10.60
CA SER A 88 -10.40 -8.24 -11.78
C SER A 88 -9.25 -9.18 -11.45
N ASP A 89 -9.01 -10.15 -12.33
CA ASP A 89 -7.84 -11.02 -12.27
C ASP A 89 -6.71 -10.47 -13.15
N SER A 90 -5.51 -11.06 -13.04
CA SER A 90 -4.36 -10.65 -13.87
C SER A 90 -4.58 -10.80 -15.37
N LYS A 91 -5.64 -11.49 -15.82
CA LYS A 91 -5.99 -11.69 -17.23
C LYS A 91 -6.98 -10.63 -17.75
N GLY A 92 -7.59 -9.84 -16.86
CA GLY A 92 -8.62 -8.87 -17.19
C GLY A 92 -10.00 -9.48 -17.44
N THR A 93 -10.21 -10.74 -17.05
CA THR A 93 -11.37 -11.54 -17.52
C THR A 93 -12.51 -11.70 -16.51
N GLN A 94 -12.35 -11.24 -15.26
CA GLN A 94 -13.33 -11.42 -14.18
C GLN A 94 -13.76 -10.09 -13.56
N LEU A 95 -14.38 -9.22 -14.37
CA LEU A 95 -14.84 -7.91 -13.93
C LEU A 95 -16.16 -8.00 -13.12
N GLU A 96 -16.07 -7.83 -11.79
CA GLU A 96 -17.24 -7.66 -10.91
C GLU A 96 -17.36 -6.20 -10.46
N VAL A 97 -18.55 -5.61 -10.63
CA VAL A 97 -18.87 -4.26 -10.13
C VAL A 97 -19.49 -4.38 -8.75
N ILE A 98 -18.93 -3.66 -7.79
CA ILE A 98 -19.46 -3.53 -6.45
C ILE A 98 -20.31 -2.24 -6.40
N ASN A 99 -21.64 -2.40 -6.34
CA ASN A 99 -22.60 -1.30 -6.24
C ASN A 99 -23.47 -1.47 -4.98
N TYR A 100 -23.60 -0.41 -4.19
CA TYR A 100 -24.47 -0.35 -3.02
C TYR A 100 -25.39 0.86 -3.11
N ASN A 101 -26.70 0.64 -3.28
CA ASN A 101 -27.71 1.70 -3.33
C ASN A 101 -27.35 2.88 -4.26
N ASP A 102 -26.69 2.60 -5.38
CA ASP A 102 -26.23 3.61 -6.33
C ASP A 102 -25.24 4.64 -5.74
N ARG A 103 -24.63 4.36 -4.58
CA ARG A 103 -23.63 5.22 -3.95
C ARG A 103 -22.29 5.15 -4.67
N GLU A 104 -21.58 6.27 -4.63
CA GLU A 104 -20.24 6.41 -5.22
C GLU A 104 -19.16 6.04 -4.21
N ILE A 105 -18.11 5.36 -4.68
CA ILE A 105 -16.98 4.94 -3.86
C ILE A 105 -15.89 6.01 -3.86
N SER A 106 -15.38 6.34 -2.68
CA SER A 106 -14.24 7.26 -2.49
C SER A 106 -12.93 6.51 -2.27
N ASN A 107 -12.95 5.41 -1.51
CA ASN A 107 -11.76 4.65 -1.13
C ASN A 107 -12.09 3.18 -0.86
N PHE A 108 -11.08 2.33 -0.85
CA PHE A 108 -11.23 0.92 -0.45
C PHE A 108 -9.90 0.33 0.07
N GLU A 109 -10.02 -0.74 0.85
CA GLU A 109 -8.88 -1.51 1.36
C GLU A 109 -9.22 -3.01 1.42
N TRP A 110 -8.36 -3.85 0.81
CA TRP A 110 -8.45 -5.30 0.93
C TRP A 110 -8.16 -5.74 2.36
N ALA A 111 -8.98 -6.65 2.89
CA ALA A 111 -8.64 -7.35 4.11
C ALA A 111 -7.41 -8.27 3.88
N PRO A 112 -6.49 -8.42 4.85
CA PRO A 112 -5.35 -9.33 4.76
C PRO A 112 -5.72 -10.77 4.39
N ASN A 113 -6.94 -11.20 4.75
CA ASN A 113 -7.49 -12.51 4.40
C ASN A 113 -7.89 -12.70 2.92
N SER A 114 -7.81 -11.65 2.08
CA SER A 114 -8.16 -11.64 0.65
C SER A 114 -9.61 -11.99 0.30
N LYS A 115 -10.51 -12.06 1.29
CA LYS A 115 -11.92 -12.47 1.12
C LYS A 115 -12.90 -11.33 1.28
N GLU A 116 -12.43 -10.18 1.75
CA GLU A 116 -13.26 -9.06 2.15
C GLU A 116 -12.59 -7.74 1.77
N ILE A 117 -13.40 -6.71 1.57
CA ILE A 117 -12.94 -5.36 1.25
C ILE A 117 -13.67 -4.38 2.18
N ALA A 118 -12.93 -3.50 2.84
CA ALA A 118 -13.51 -2.32 3.46
C ALA A 118 -13.70 -1.27 2.37
N VAL A 119 -14.91 -0.77 2.20
CA VAL A 119 -15.29 0.18 1.16
C VAL A 119 -15.75 1.47 1.83
N GLU A 120 -15.16 2.59 1.43
CA GLU A 120 -15.62 3.93 1.78
C GLU A 120 -16.46 4.49 0.62
N PHE A 121 -17.69 4.84 0.90
CA PHE A 121 -18.56 5.58 0.01
C PHE A 121 -18.47 7.08 0.28
N LEU A 122 -18.86 7.90 -0.70
CA LEU A 122 -19.14 9.30 -0.46
C LEU A 122 -20.15 9.47 0.68
N GLU A 123 -19.97 10.56 1.42
CA GLU A 123 -20.79 10.85 2.59
C GLU A 123 -22.28 10.91 2.24
N ASN A 124 -23.10 10.45 3.16
CA ASN A 124 -24.54 10.51 3.10
C ASN A 124 -25.03 10.81 4.53
N SER A 125 -25.99 11.71 4.70
CA SER A 125 -26.51 12.06 6.02
C SER A 125 -27.21 10.90 6.73
N ASP A 126 -27.86 10.04 5.95
CA ASP A 126 -28.83 9.07 6.46
C ASP A 126 -28.22 7.68 6.70
N GLU A 127 -26.99 7.46 6.23
CA GLU A 127 -26.27 6.19 6.33
C GLU A 127 -24.82 6.43 6.74
N GLY A 128 -24.20 5.43 7.39
CA GLY A 128 -22.74 5.43 7.51
C GLY A 128 -22.07 5.38 6.13
N ASN A 129 -20.76 5.62 6.06
CA ASN A 129 -20.04 5.66 4.80
C ASN A 129 -18.96 4.59 4.65
N ILE A 130 -18.59 3.86 5.71
CA ILE A 130 -17.69 2.71 5.62
C ILE A 130 -18.48 1.41 5.80
N PHE A 131 -18.29 0.49 4.85
CA PHE A 131 -18.94 -0.82 4.81
C PHE A 131 -17.92 -1.94 4.56
N LEU A 132 -18.21 -3.11 5.12
CA LEU A 132 -17.52 -4.34 4.80
C LEU A 132 -18.24 -5.01 3.62
N TYR A 133 -17.54 -5.26 2.53
CA TYR A 133 -18.01 -6.09 1.42
C TYR A 133 -17.40 -7.49 1.51
N SER A 134 -18.25 -8.52 1.48
CA SER A 134 -17.83 -9.93 1.45
C SER A 134 -17.88 -10.48 0.02
N LEU A 135 -16.75 -10.98 -0.50
CA LEU A 135 -16.68 -11.51 -1.86
C LEU A 135 -17.56 -12.77 -2.04
N SER A 136 -17.61 -13.63 -1.02
CA SER A 136 -18.37 -14.89 -1.10
C SER A 136 -19.88 -14.68 -0.99
N LEU A 137 -20.31 -13.74 -0.14
CA LEU A 137 -21.71 -13.44 0.10
C LEU A 137 -22.27 -12.39 -0.87
N LYS A 138 -21.40 -11.64 -1.55
CA LYS A 138 -21.73 -10.50 -2.42
C LYS A 138 -22.64 -9.50 -1.70
N SER A 139 -22.34 -9.24 -0.43
CA SER A 139 -23.17 -8.43 0.45
C SER A 139 -22.34 -7.44 1.25
N PHE A 140 -23.02 -6.37 1.68
CA PHE A 140 -22.45 -5.31 2.49
C PHE A 140 -22.92 -5.41 3.93
N LEU A 141 -22.03 -5.04 4.86
CA LEU A 141 -22.32 -4.84 6.27
C LEU A 141 -21.82 -3.46 6.69
N PRO A 142 -22.68 -2.57 7.24
CA PRO A 142 -22.24 -1.26 7.69
C PRO A 142 -21.25 -1.38 8.86
N ILE A 143 -20.14 -0.65 8.78
CA ILE A 143 -19.15 -0.56 9.86
C ILE A 143 -19.39 0.70 10.68
N THR A 144 -19.65 1.81 10.00
CA THR A 144 -19.92 3.12 10.61
C THR A 144 -21.41 3.38 10.72
N ARG A 145 -21.82 4.14 11.74
CA ARG A 145 -23.22 4.55 11.93
C ARG A 145 -23.57 5.77 11.06
N PRO A 146 -24.86 6.05 10.82
CA PRO A 146 -25.31 7.31 10.21
C PRO A 146 -24.76 8.55 10.92
N GLU A 147 -24.78 9.69 10.23
CA GLU A 147 -24.31 11.01 10.70
C GLU A 147 -22.80 11.12 11.00
N LYS A 148 -22.06 10.01 10.94
CA LYS A 148 -20.60 9.99 11.11
C LYS A 148 -19.91 9.97 9.75
N ASN A 149 -19.17 11.04 9.45
CA ASN A 149 -18.30 11.09 8.28
C ASN A 149 -16.94 10.48 8.62
N ALA A 150 -16.79 9.18 8.38
CA ALA A 150 -15.53 8.49 8.64
C ALA A 150 -14.61 8.50 7.41
N LYS A 151 -13.30 8.46 7.64
CA LYS A 151 -12.26 8.26 6.63
C LYS A 151 -11.59 6.93 6.87
N LEU A 152 -11.64 6.06 5.86
CA LEU A 152 -11.12 4.70 5.96
C LEU A 152 -9.60 4.73 6.12
N GLY A 153 -9.12 4.05 7.17
CA GLY A 153 -7.70 3.78 7.39
C GLY A 153 -7.31 2.43 6.77
N SER A 154 -6.89 1.48 7.60
CA SER A 154 -6.50 0.14 7.15
C SER A 154 -7.07 -0.98 8.02
N TRP A 155 -6.88 -2.21 7.57
CA TRP A 155 -7.14 -3.41 8.37
C TRP A 155 -6.02 -3.70 9.36
N SER A 156 -6.35 -4.33 10.48
CA SER A 156 -5.37 -5.05 11.29
C SER A 156 -4.88 -6.29 10.52
N PRO A 157 -3.61 -6.72 10.72
CA PRO A 157 -3.01 -7.85 9.99
C PRO A 157 -3.75 -9.18 10.12
N ASP A 158 -4.47 -9.38 11.22
CA ASP A 158 -5.30 -10.56 11.48
C ASP A 158 -6.70 -10.50 10.81
N SER A 159 -7.03 -9.39 10.13
CA SER A 159 -8.34 -9.12 9.53
C SER A 159 -9.51 -9.04 10.52
N GLU A 160 -9.25 -8.79 11.80
CA GLU A 160 -10.32 -8.69 12.81
C GLU A 160 -10.82 -7.25 13.02
N TRP A 161 -9.96 -6.25 12.80
CA TRP A 161 -10.22 -4.86 13.08
C TRP A 161 -9.99 -3.98 11.86
N ILE A 162 -10.77 -2.92 11.78
CA ILE A 162 -10.56 -1.82 10.85
C ILE A 162 -10.31 -0.57 11.67
N VAL A 163 -9.27 0.18 11.29
CA VAL A 163 -9.02 1.51 11.82
C VAL A 163 -9.56 2.56 10.85
N TYR A 164 -10.18 3.60 11.39
CA TYR A 164 -10.64 4.77 10.65
C TYR A 164 -10.57 6.00 11.55
N ASN A 165 -10.72 7.19 10.98
CA ASN A 165 -10.92 8.40 11.77
C ASN A 165 -12.24 9.07 11.44
N ILE A 166 -12.86 9.71 12.44
CA ILE A 166 -13.96 10.65 12.28
C ILE A 166 -13.43 11.98 12.78
N ASP A 167 -13.49 13.01 11.95
CA ASP A 167 -12.81 14.28 12.18
C ASP A 167 -11.33 14.05 12.56
N ASP A 168 -10.92 14.49 13.75
CA ASP A 168 -9.58 14.31 14.32
C ASP A 168 -9.51 13.18 15.36
N SER A 169 -10.39 12.19 15.30
CA SER A 169 -10.45 11.08 16.26
C SER A 169 -10.35 9.73 15.57
N ILE A 170 -9.38 8.92 16.01
CA ILE A 170 -9.11 7.58 15.48
C ILE A 170 -9.86 6.54 16.29
N TYR A 171 -10.52 5.62 15.58
CA TYR A 171 -11.31 4.54 16.12
C TYR A 171 -10.92 3.19 15.53
N LEU A 172 -11.11 2.13 16.30
CA LEU A 172 -11.13 0.75 15.81
C LEU A 172 -12.56 0.22 15.83
N SER A 173 -12.93 -0.56 14.82
CA SER A 173 -14.18 -1.32 14.82
C SER A 173 -13.93 -2.75 14.38
N ASN A 174 -14.60 -3.69 15.02
CA ASN A 174 -14.68 -5.07 14.55
C ASN A 174 -16.01 -5.20 13.79
N PRO A 175 -16.00 -5.29 12.44
CA PRO A 175 -17.22 -5.28 11.64
C PRO A 175 -18.22 -6.38 12.02
N LYS A 176 -17.75 -7.48 12.61
CA LYS A 176 -18.54 -8.68 12.93
C LYS A 176 -18.79 -8.83 14.44
N GLY A 177 -18.41 -7.83 15.25
CA GLY A 177 -18.36 -7.97 16.70
C GLY A 177 -18.51 -6.66 17.46
N VAL A 178 -17.46 -6.28 18.19
CA VAL A 178 -17.47 -5.17 19.16
C VAL A 178 -17.68 -3.82 18.46
N ASN A 179 -18.55 -3.00 19.08
CA ASN A 179 -18.79 -1.63 18.67
C ASN A 179 -17.57 -0.75 18.95
N GLU A 180 -17.13 -0.02 17.93
CA GLU A 180 -16.28 1.19 17.92
C GLU A 180 -15.53 1.56 19.23
N ILE A 181 -14.20 1.55 19.17
CA ILE A 181 -13.28 1.86 20.27
C ILE A 181 -12.46 3.09 19.90
N PHE A 182 -12.53 4.16 20.69
CA PHE A 182 -11.65 5.32 20.53
C PHE A 182 -10.21 4.98 20.92
N ILE A 183 -9.23 5.39 20.11
CA ILE A 183 -7.81 5.15 20.32
C ILE A 183 -7.07 6.43 20.72
N THR A 184 -7.11 7.43 19.84
CA THR A 184 -6.37 8.69 20.02
C THR A 184 -6.88 9.74 19.05
N LYS A 185 -6.39 10.98 19.19
CA LYS A 185 -6.62 12.03 18.21
C LYS A 185 -5.62 11.95 17.07
N GLY A 186 -6.09 12.11 15.84
CA GLY A 186 -5.30 12.04 14.63
C GLY A 186 -6.15 11.73 13.40
N LYS A 187 -5.47 11.61 12.26
CA LYS A 187 -6.07 11.40 10.94
C LYS A 187 -5.28 10.35 10.15
N GLU A 188 -5.94 9.73 9.17
CA GLU A 188 -5.34 8.78 8.21
C GLU A 188 -4.56 7.64 8.88
N PRO A 189 -5.18 6.91 9.83
CA PRO A 189 -4.49 5.86 10.56
C PRO A 189 -4.24 4.63 9.68
N LYS A 190 -3.06 4.01 9.82
CA LYS A 190 -2.72 2.73 9.19
C LYS A 190 -2.03 1.79 10.18
N TRP A 191 -2.47 0.55 10.24
CA TRP A 191 -1.81 -0.53 10.97
C TRP A 191 -0.47 -0.90 10.32
N SER A 192 0.51 -1.22 11.16
CA SER A 192 1.73 -1.88 10.72
C SER A 192 1.46 -3.36 10.37
N PRO A 193 2.14 -3.93 9.36
CA PRO A 193 1.96 -5.34 8.98
C PRO A 193 2.23 -6.36 10.10
N ASN A 194 3.13 -6.07 11.05
CA ASN A 194 3.40 -6.92 12.22
C ASN A 194 2.36 -6.79 13.35
N GLY A 195 1.50 -5.78 13.28
CA GLY A 195 0.48 -5.56 14.28
C GLY A 195 0.86 -4.75 15.51
N GLU A 196 2.10 -4.27 15.60
CA GLU A 196 2.59 -3.61 16.81
C GLU A 196 2.23 -2.12 16.88
N TYR A 197 1.96 -1.49 15.74
CA TYR A 197 1.85 -0.03 15.61
C TYR A 197 0.62 0.38 14.78
N LEU A 198 0.05 1.53 15.15
CA LEU A 198 -0.77 2.36 14.27
C LEU A 198 0.04 3.60 13.93
N ILE A 199 0.30 3.88 12.67
CA ILE A 199 0.83 5.17 12.22
C ILE A 199 -0.31 6.10 11.84
N PHE A 200 -0.19 7.39 12.11
CA PHE A 200 -1.23 8.37 11.78
C PHE A 200 -0.64 9.78 11.70
N ASN A 201 -1.37 10.67 11.03
CA ASN A 201 -1.09 12.10 10.99
C ASN A 201 -1.71 12.81 12.20
N ARG A 202 -0.97 13.74 12.81
CA ARG A 202 -1.50 14.61 13.86
C ARG A 202 -0.94 16.01 13.69
N ILE A 203 -1.81 17.00 13.84
CA ILE A 203 -1.44 18.42 13.78
C ILE A 203 -1.33 18.92 15.22
N GLU A 204 -0.16 19.43 15.59
CA GLU A 204 0.08 20.10 16.86
C GLU A 204 0.80 21.43 16.59
N ASN A 205 0.29 22.53 17.14
CA ASN A 205 0.84 23.88 16.92
C ASN A 205 1.05 24.23 15.43
N GLU A 206 0.06 23.91 14.58
CA GLU A 206 0.10 24.09 13.11
C GLU A 206 1.13 23.22 12.36
N ILE A 207 1.84 22.32 13.05
CA ILE A 207 2.77 21.39 12.43
C ILE A 207 2.10 20.03 12.31
N GLN A 208 1.98 19.53 11.08
CA GLN A 208 1.58 18.15 10.83
C GLN A 208 2.78 17.23 11.01
N SER A 209 2.65 16.17 11.81
CA SER A 209 3.68 15.16 12.00
C SER A 209 3.11 13.76 11.96
N LEU A 210 3.97 12.78 11.66
CA LEU A 210 3.63 11.36 11.79
C LEU A 210 3.86 10.90 13.22
N TRP A 211 2.86 10.22 13.74
CA TRP A 211 2.85 9.61 15.07
C TRP A 211 2.66 8.12 14.95
N ILE A 212 3.14 7.39 15.95
CA ILE A 212 2.79 5.99 16.15
C ILE A 212 2.07 5.79 17.48
N TYR A 213 1.12 4.88 17.48
CA TYR A 213 0.46 4.38 18.67
C TYR A 213 0.84 2.90 18.88
N LYS A 214 1.25 2.55 20.10
CA LYS A 214 1.71 1.20 20.48
C LYS A 214 0.68 0.49 21.37
N ASN A 215 0.89 -0.81 21.60
CA ASN A 215 0.12 -1.61 22.57
C ASN A 215 -1.40 -1.62 22.31
N ILE A 216 -1.82 -1.67 21.05
CA ILE A 216 -3.24 -1.59 20.66
C ILE A 216 -4.06 -2.71 21.30
N ASP A 217 -3.51 -3.92 21.39
CA ASP A 217 -4.13 -5.07 22.09
C ASP A 217 -4.55 -4.75 23.53
N LYS A 218 -3.77 -3.92 24.25
CA LYS A 218 -4.11 -3.53 25.62
C LYS A 218 -5.31 -2.59 25.63
N VAL A 219 -5.39 -1.66 24.68
CA VAL A 219 -6.54 -0.76 24.53
C VAL A 219 -7.81 -1.57 24.27
N VAL A 220 -7.75 -2.53 23.33
CA VAL A 220 -8.86 -3.42 23.01
C VAL A 220 -9.27 -4.28 24.23
N LYS A 221 -8.32 -4.85 24.97
CA LYS A 221 -8.60 -5.64 26.20
C LYS A 221 -9.17 -4.81 27.34
N ASN A 222 -8.96 -3.49 27.32
CA ASN A 222 -9.40 -2.56 28.35
C ASN A 222 -10.68 -1.79 27.97
N THR A 223 -11.24 -2.03 26.79
CA THR A 223 -12.50 -1.40 26.37
C THR A 223 -13.60 -1.62 27.41
N GLY A 224 -14.28 -0.54 27.79
CA GLY A 224 -15.34 -0.53 28.81
C GLY A 224 -14.85 -0.52 30.26
N LYS A 225 -13.53 -0.46 30.51
CA LYS A 225 -12.95 -0.31 31.85
C LYS A 225 -12.51 1.13 32.10
N ASN A 226 -12.30 1.49 33.36
CA ASN A 226 -11.67 2.76 33.72
C ASN A 226 -10.18 2.71 33.35
N VAL A 227 -9.78 3.51 32.38
CA VAL A 227 -8.40 3.64 31.87
C VAL A 227 -7.82 4.95 32.40
N LYS A 228 -6.54 4.96 32.79
CA LYS A 228 -5.85 6.19 33.28
C LYS A 228 -5.08 6.84 32.14
N ASP A 229 -4.78 8.13 32.25
CA ASP A 229 -3.98 8.86 31.24
C ASP A 229 -2.56 8.27 31.05
N THR A 230 -2.03 7.55 32.04
CA THR A 230 -0.76 6.80 31.94
C THR A 230 -0.82 5.62 30.96
N ASP A 231 -2.00 5.29 30.44
CA ASP A 231 -2.24 4.27 29.43
C ASP A 231 -2.26 4.86 27.99
N TYR A 232 -1.77 6.10 27.81
CA TYR A 232 -1.50 6.67 26.50
C TYR A 232 -0.16 6.16 25.94
N PHE A 233 -0.20 5.51 24.77
CA PHE A 233 0.98 4.90 24.15
C PHE A 233 1.32 5.50 22.78
N GLY A 234 0.95 6.77 22.56
CA GLY A 234 1.31 7.52 21.37
C GLY A 234 2.65 8.22 21.51
N GLU A 235 3.47 8.16 20.47
CA GLU A 235 4.72 8.92 20.37
C GLU A 235 4.89 9.47 18.95
N VAL A 236 5.52 10.63 18.84
CA VAL A 236 5.84 11.25 17.57
C VAL A 236 7.06 10.58 16.94
N LEU A 237 7.07 10.46 15.61
CA LEU A 237 8.18 9.89 14.85
C LEU A 237 9.22 10.94 14.43
N HIS A 238 8.79 12.17 14.21
CA HIS A 238 9.64 13.31 13.88
C HIS A 238 9.03 14.61 14.41
N GLU A 239 9.85 15.46 15.03
CA GLU A 239 9.46 16.79 15.51
C GLU A 239 10.29 17.85 14.77
N SER A 240 10.00 18.09 13.50
CA SER A 240 10.79 19.04 12.73
C SER A 240 9.98 19.71 11.64
N GLU A 241 10.02 21.04 11.61
CA GLU A 241 9.56 21.86 10.47
C GLU A 241 10.28 21.48 9.17
N LYS A 242 11.43 20.78 9.26
CA LYS A 242 12.23 20.32 8.11
C LYS A 242 11.79 19.00 7.48
N VAL A 243 10.67 18.45 7.95
CA VAL A 243 10.13 17.19 7.44
C VAL A 243 8.69 17.45 7.05
N ASN A 244 8.42 17.45 5.75
CA ASN A 244 7.07 17.49 5.23
C ASN A 244 6.84 16.21 4.42
N ILE A 245 5.93 15.38 4.93
CA ILE A 245 5.74 14.02 4.42
C ILE A 245 4.52 14.00 3.51
N SER A 246 4.76 13.89 2.21
CA SER A 246 3.68 13.80 1.22
C SER A 246 3.14 12.38 1.05
N GLU A 247 3.95 11.36 1.37
CA GLU A 247 3.60 9.95 1.20
C GLU A 247 4.44 9.07 2.14
N TYR A 248 3.87 7.96 2.62
CA TYR A 248 4.60 6.95 3.39
C TYR A 248 4.07 5.53 3.16
N ALA A 249 4.94 4.55 3.40
CA ALA A 249 4.62 3.13 3.36
C ALA A 249 5.34 2.36 4.47
N TRP A 250 4.71 1.32 5.01
CA TRP A 250 5.37 0.39 5.92
C TRP A 250 6.39 -0.48 5.17
N ALA A 251 7.51 -0.76 5.82
CA ALA A 251 8.55 -1.63 5.30
C ALA A 251 9.04 -2.62 6.38
N TYR A 252 9.71 -3.69 5.94
CA TYR A 252 10.28 -4.71 6.81
C TYR A 252 9.26 -5.32 7.79
N GLY A 253 8.10 -5.69 7.27
CA GLY A 253 6.99 -6.20 8.07
C GLY A 253 6.46 -5.21 9.12
N GLY A 254 6.69 -3.90 8.97
CA GLY A 254 6.20 -2.87 9.91
C GLY A 254 7.22 -2.37 10.93
N ASN A 255 8.49 -2.76 10.81
CA ASN A 255 9.56 -2.24 11.67
C ASN A 255 10.16 -0.92 11.16
N LYS A 256 9.96 -0.61 9.87
CA LYS A 256 10.48 0.61 9.23
C LYS A 256 9.37 1.31 8.45
N ILE A 257 9.58 2.60 8.21
CA ILE A 257 8.68 3.44 7.40
C ILE A 257 9.50 4.04 6.27
N LEU A 258 9.06 3.83 5.04
CA LEU A 258 9.50 4.61 3.89
C LEU A 258 8.64 5.85 3.82
N TYR A 259 9.24 6.99 3.52
CA TYR A 259 8.48 8.22 3.32
C TYR A 259 9.16 9.14 2.31
N ILE A 260 8.35 9.99 1.69
CA ILE A 260 8.82 11.04 0.79
C ILE A 260 8.86 12.33 1.58
N ASN A 261 10.04 12.97 1.64
CA ASN A 261 10.19 14.30 2.21
C ASN A 261 10.24 15.33 1.08
N ASP A 262 9.37 16.33 1.12
CA ASP A 262 9.29 17.42 0.13
C ASP A 262 9.70 18.78 0.71
N HIS A 263 10.32 18.80 1.89
CA HIS A 263 10.75 20.04 2.55
C HIS A 263 11.91 20.74 1.81
N GLU A 264 12.78 19.99 1.12
CA GLU A 264 13.81 20.57 0.24
C GLU A 264 13.21 20.85 -1.16
N ASN A 265 13.91 21.57 -2.03
CA ASN A 265 13.40 21.95 -3.36
C ASN A 265 13.05 20.75 -4.28
N ASN A 266 13.33 19.51 -3.87
CA ASN A 266 12.98 18.29 -4.58
C ASN A 266 12.55 17.19 -3.61
N LYS A 267 11.61 16.35 -4.05
CA LYS A 267 11.08 15.23 -3.27
C LYS A 267 12.04 14.06 -3.27
N GLU A 268 12.32 13.52 -2.09
CA GLU A 268 13.32 12.47 -1.90
C GLU A 268 12.81 11.37 -0.97
N ILE A 269 13.28 10.14 -1.18
CA ILE A 269 12.88 8.95 -0.41
C ILE A 269 13.79 8.79 0.80
N TYR A 270 13.18 8.58 1.96
CA TYR A 270 13.83 8.29 3.22
C TYR A 270 13.30 6.99 3.81
N ILE A 271 14.10 6.37 4.69
CA ILE A 271 13.70 5.25 5.52
C ILE A 271 13.95 5.57 7.00
N LEU A 272 12.95 5.30 7.84
CA LEU A 272 12.98 5.49 9.28
C LEU A 272 12.86 4.14 9.97
N ASP A 273 13.74 3.85 10.92
CA ASP A 273 13.55 2.76 11.88
C ASP A 273 12.63 3.21 13.02
N VAL A 274 11.54 2.48 13.24
CA VAL A 274 10.48 2.87 14.19
C VAL A 274 10.99 2.88 15.62
N LYS A 275 11.92 1.97 15.96
CA LYS A 275 12.37 1.74 17.33
C LYS A 275 13.58 2.59 17.67
N SER A 276 14.61 2.63 16.80
CA SER A 276 15.81 3.42 17.07
C SER A 276 15.64 4.90 16.70
N LYS A 277 14.64 5.23 15.86
CA LYS A 277 14.42 6.55 15.26
C LYS A 277 15.52 6.96 14.27
N ASP A 278 16.34 6.02 13.83
CA ASP A 278 17.37 6.29 12.83
C ASP A 278 16.72 6.57 11.48
N ILE A 279 17.19 7.63 10.82
CA ILE A 279 16.71 8.08 9.51
C ILE A 279 17.85 8.03 8.52
N GLU A 280 17.59 7.44 7.35
CA GLU A 280 18.51 7.40 6.22
C GLU A 280 17.84 7.95 4.97
N ARG A 281 18.54 8.81 4.21
CA ARG A 281 18.13 9.28 2.88
C ARG A 281 18.55 8.25 1.84
N LEU A 282 17.62 7.76 1.03
CA LEU A 282 17.85 6.70 0.04
C LEU A 282 18.09 7.22 -1.38
N THR A 283 17.51 8.36 -1.72
CA THR A 283 17.71 9.04 -3.00
C THR A 283 18.35 10.41 -2.79
N ASN A 284 19.18 10.85 -3.73
CA ASN A 284 19.76 12.18 -3.72
C ASN A 284 20.05 12.62 -5.15
N ASN A 285 19.10 13.30 -5.78
CA ASN A 285 19.19 13.69 -7.18
C ASN A 285 18.50 15.06 -7.42
N LYS A 286 18.14 15.35 -8.67
CA LYS A 286 17.52 16.64 -9.09
C LYS A 286 16.10 16.47 -9.63
N VAL A 287 15.48 15.33 -9.38
CA VAL A 287 14.15 14.97 -9.86
C VAL A 287 13.28 14.61 -8.66
N ASP A 288 11.97 14.62 -8.84
CA ASP A 288 11.02 14.28 -7.77
C ASP A 288 10.69 12.79 -7.79
N GLU A 289 10.83 12.15 -6.63
CA GLU A 289 10.29 10.82 -6.38
C GLU A 289 8.84 10.88 -5.87
N ASN A 290 8.00 9.93 -6.31
CA ASN A 290 6.60 9.77 -5.90
C ASN A 290 6.21 8.27 -5.92
N ASN A 291 5.06 7.91 -5.33
CA ASN A 291 4.44 6.58 -5.42
C ASN A 291 5.36 5.46 -4.93
N ILE A 292 5.79 5.56 -3.67
CA ILE A 292 6.70 4.61 -3.03
C ILE A 292 5.95 3.36 -2.56
N VAL A 293 6.46 2.19 -2.96
CA VAL A 293 5.88 0.89 -2.60
C VAL A 293 6.98 -0.03 -2.09
N TRP A 294 6.74 -0.66 -0.94
CA TRP A 294 7.61 -1.69 -0.40
C TRP A 294 7.12 -3.08 -0.78
N SER A 295 8.06 -3.99 -1.09
CA SER A 295 7.75 -5.42 -1.11
C SER A 295 8.62 -6.19 -0.11
N ASP A 296 7.98 -6.84 0.86
CA ASP A 296 8.64 -7.78 1.76
C ASP A 296 9.15 -9.02 1.02
N LYS A 297 8.43 -9.46 -0.02
CA LYS A 297 8.78 -10.65 -0.82
C LYS A 297 10.11 -10.48 -1.55
N TYR A 298 10.31 -9.33 -2.17
CA TYR A 298 11.51 -9.03 -2.96
C TYR A 298 12.54 -8.18 -2.20
N ARG A 299 12.19 -7.74 -0.99
CA ARG A 299 13.00 -6.86 -0.13
C ARG A 299 13.54 -5.67 -0.92
N SER A 300 12.63 -4.93 -1.54
CA SER A 300 12.93 -3.90 -2.52
C SER A 300 11.88 -2.80 -2.49
N ILE A 301 12.26 -1.64 -3.01
CA ILE A 301 11.41 -0.45 -3.10
C ILE A 301 11.12 -0.20 -4.57
N LEU A 302 9.84 -0.04 -4.92
CA LEU A 302 9.41 0.55 -6.19
C LEU A 302 9.02 2.00 -5.98
N PHE A 303 9.30 2.83 -6.98
CA PHE A 303 8.94 4.24 -6.96
C PHE A 303 8.88 4.79 -8.38
N ILE A 304 8.19 5.92 -8.53
CA ILE A 304 8.18 6.71 -9.76
C ILE A 304 9.19 7.85 -9.59
N SER A 305 10.04 8.04 -10.59
CA SER A 305 10.94 9.19 -10.66
C SER A 305 10.62 10.00 -11.92
N ASN A 306 10.34 11.29 -11.73
CA ASN A 306 9.84 12.17 -12.78
C ASN A 306 10.97 12.87 -13.58
N ALA A 307 11.90 12.09 -14.10
CA ALA A 307 12.99 12.63 -14.91
C ALA A 307 12.51 13.03 -16.33
N HIS A 308 12.92 14.22 -16.81
CA HIS A 308 12.73 14.66 -18.20
C HIS A 308 11.28 14.67 -18.74
N ASN A 309 10.29 15.06 -17.91
CA ASN A 309 8.85 15.07 -18.23
C ASN A 309 8.21 13.68 -18.44
N ASN A 310 8.89 12.60 -18.07
CA ASN A 310 8.35 11.24 -18.09
C ASN A 310 8.27 10.70 -16.65
N SER A 311 7.37 9.73 -16.42
CA SER A 311 7.29 9.00 -15.16
C SER A 311 7.90 7.62 -15.35
N ASP A 312 9.19 7.48 -15.06
CA ASP A 312 9.87 6.20 -15.13
C ASP A 312 9.63 5.42 -13.82
N ILE A 313 9.39 4.11 -13.94
CA ILE A 313 9.22 3.23 -12.78
C ILE A 313 10.59 2.64 -12.45
N TYR A 314 11.06 2.91 -11.24
CA TYR A 314 12.33 2.42 -10.72
C TYR A 314 12.14 1.38 -9.65
N GLN A 315 13.15 0.52 -9.51
CA GLN A 315 13.36 -0.34 -8.35
C GLN A 315 14.70 -0.01 -7.72
N MET A 316 14.78 -0.11 -6.39
CA MET A 316 16.05 -0.11 -5.68
C MET A 316 16.07 -1.09 -4.50
N LYS A 317 17.27 -1.39 -4.02
CA LYS A 317 17.45 -2.10 -2.76
C LYS A 317 17.07 -1.20 -1.58
N PRO A 318 16.78 -1.79 -0.40
CA PRO A 318 16.32 -1.02 0.76
C PRO A 318 17.36 -0.05 1.34
N ASP A 319 18.64 -0.25 1.00
CA ASP A 319 19.76 0.62 1.36
C ASP A 319 19.98 1.75 0.34
N GLY A 320 19.06 1.92 -0.61
CA GLY A 320 19.14 2.92 -1.69
C GLY A 320 20.06 2.53 -2.85
N SER A 321 20.79 1.40 -2.75
CA SER A 321 21.70 0.94 -3.78
C SER A 321 20.98 0.19 -4.90
N SER A 322 21.72 -0.07 -6.00
CA SER A 322 21.23 -0.86 -7.15
C SER A 322 19.92 -0.31 -7.73
N GLN A 323 19.85 1.01 -7.92
CA GLN A 323 18.70 1.64 -8.60
C GLN A 323 18.69 1.21 -10.08
N GLU A 324 17.57 0.66 -10.53
CA GLU A 324 17.36 0.19 -11.90
C GLU A 324 16.00 0.63 -12.43
N ILE A 325 15.93 0.89 -13.74
CA ILE A 325 14.67 1.21 -14.41
C ILE A 325 13.93 -0.10 -14.70
N ILE A 326 12.72 -0.21 -14.20
CA ILE A 326 11.80 -1.34 -14.45
C ILE A 326 10.99 -1.12 -15.72
N LEU A 327 10.53 0.12 -15.91
CA LEU A 327 9.82 0.53 -17.12
C LEU A 327 10.21 1.96 -17.46
N ASN A 328 10.76 2.14 -18.66
CA ASN A 328 10.91 3.44 -19.27
C ASN A 328 9.77 3.65 -20.27
N SER A 329 8.96 4.69 -20.06
CA SER A 329 7.94 5.09 -21.04
C SER A 329 7.84 6.60 -21.15
N LYS A 330 7.30 7.06 -22.28
CA LYS A 330 6.86 8.45 -22.44
C LYS A 330 5.53 8.74 -21.75
N ASP A 331 4.89 7.71 -21.21
CA ASP A 331 3.63 7.83 -20.51
C ASP A 331 3.83 8.24 -19.05
N SER A 332 2.78 8.77 -18.43
CA SER A 332 2.77 9.05 -17.00
C SER A 332 2.16 7.88 -16.24
N PHE A 333 2.68 7.57 -15.06
CA PHE A 333 2.15 6.53 -14.18
C PHE A 333 1.85 7.09 -12.79
N ALA A 334 0.99 6.37 -12.07
CA ALA A 334 0.67 6.60 -10.67
C ALA A 334 0.18 5.30 -10.03
N SER A 335 -0.05 5.35 -8.72
CA SER A 335 -0.77 4.32 -7.95
C SER A 335 -0.21 2.91 -8.20
N LEU A 336 1.09 2.73 -7.95
CA LEU A 336 1.75 1.44 -8.11
C LEU A 336 1.33 0.46 -7.02
N ASP A 337 1.27 -0.84 -7.34
CA ASP A 337 1.22 -1.92 -6.36
C ASP A 337 1.91 -3.19 -6.89
N TRP A 338 2.52 -3.97 -6.00
CA TRP A 338 3.52 -5.01 -6.31
C TRP A 338 3.36 -6.31 -5.54
#